data_AF-A0A6A3H839-F1
#
_entry.id   AF-A0A6A3H839-F1
#
_cell.length_a   1.000
_cell.length_b   1.000
_cell.length_c   1.000
_cell.angle_alpha   90.00
_cell.angle_beta   90.00
_cell.angle_gamma   90.00
#
_symmetry.space_group_name_H-M   'P 1'
#
loop_
_entity.id
_entity.type
_entity.pdbx_description
1 polymer ?
#
loop_
_entity_poly.entity_id
_entity_poly.type
_entity_poly.pdbx_seq_one_letter_code
_entity_poly.pdbx_strand_id
1 'polypeptide(L)'
;MVTPEIKEALEGYLNECWSFTPKTMQYLVAYDFNVSISTSTISHHINDMMPSKGANLQIQCVVSSAFGVDVVKSSDVYQTDSAGKKIVVVFDNAPAHNQTEVLVAPRDDLVLLRLGPYSPMCNPIENCFSVLKAHVKQYLALMREEMVQPREQLDNNGKRMSMTESRMKLLERAAHVCMPNIMQQLVLKMELHARDFVHAAIRMEDMQYGM
;
A
#
# COMPACT_ATOMS: atom_id res chain seq x y z
N MET A 1 23.69 -12.61 -16.59
CA MET A 1 23.29 -13.68 -15.64
C MET A 1 23.31 -13.05 -14.26
N VAL A 2 22.23 -13.14 -13.48
CA VAL A 2 22.22 -12.61 -12.11
C VAL A 2 23.02 -13.58 -11.24
N THR A 3 24.14 -13.12 -10.68
CA THR A 3 24.99 -13.94 -9.81
C THR A 3 24.48 -13.86 -8.36
N PRO A 4 24.87 -14.80 -7.48
CA PRO A 4 24.52 -14.75 -6.05
C PRO A 4 24.88 -13.43 -5.37
N GLU A 5 25.99 -12.80 -5.78
CA GLU A 5 26.46 -11.53 -5.23
C GLU A 5 25.58 -10.36 -5.69
N ILE A 6 25.13 -10.37 -6.95
CA ILE A 6 24.16 -9.38 -7.45
C ILE A 6 22.80 -9.57 -6.75
N LYS A 7 22.43 -10.83 -6.46
CA LYS A 7 21.22 -11.15 -5.70
C LYS A 7 21.28 -10.57 -4.29
N GLU A 8 22.38 -10.82 -3.58
CA GLU A 8 22.61 -10.30 -2.23
C GLU A 8 22.65 -8.77 -2.21
N ALA A 9 23.26 -8.13 -3.22
CA ALA A 9 23.25 -6.68 -3.34
C ALA A 9 21.88 -6.11 -3.67
N LEU A 10 21.09 -6.77 -4.52
CA LEU A 10 19.69 -6.39 -4.75
C LEU A 10 18.88 -6.51 -3.45
N GLU A 11 19.08 -7.58 -2.66
CA GLU A 11 18.49 -7.71 -1.31
C GLU A 11 18.98 -6.59 -0.37
N GLY A 12 20.27 -6.24 -0.43
CA GLY A 12 20.88 -5.14 0.32
C GLY A 12 20.29 -3.77 -0.03
N TYR A 13 20.21 -3.42 -1.31
CA TYR A 13 19.61 -2.16 -1.78
C TYR A 13 18.14 -2.05 -1.39
N LEU A 14 17.42 -3.16 -1.42
CA LEU A 14 16.06 -3.22 -0.89
C LEU A 14 16.11 -2.94 0.62
N ASN A 15 16.88 -3.70 1.40
CA ASN A 15 16.96 -3.57 2.85
C ASN A 15 17.36 -2.17 3.33
N GLU A 16 18.29 -1.49 2.65
CA GLU A 16 18.78 -0.16 3.03
C GLU A 16 17.88 0.98 2.53
N CYS A 17 17.30 0.89 1.33
CA CYS A 17 16.50 1.98 0.76
C CYS A 17 15.48 1.50 -0.28
N TRP A 18 14.32 1.06 0.20
CA TRP A 18 13.17 0.61 -0.62
C TRP A 18 12.52 1.69 -1.52
N SER A 19 13.14 2.86 -1.69
CA SER A 19 12.71 3.92 -2.63
C SER A 19 13.35 3.77 -4.01
N PHE A 20 14.28 2.85 -4.19
CA PHE A 20 14.93 2.65 -5.48
C PHE A 20 13.97 2.02 -6.49
N THR A 21 13.72 2.77 -7.56
CA THR A 21 12.99 2.22 -8.72
C THR A 21 13.82 1.12 -9.39
N PRO A 22 13.23 0.18 -10.14
CA PRO A 22 13.98 -0.80 -10.92
C PRO A 22 15.05 -0.17 -11.83
N LYS A 23 14.81 1.06 -12.30
CA LYS A 23 15.79 1.85 -13.06
C LYS A 23 16.96 2.30 -12.20
N THR A 24 16.70 2.75 -10.98
CA THR A 24 17.75 3.14 -10.02
C THR A 24 18.57 1.92 -9.60
N MET A 25 17.93 0.79 -9.32
CA MET A 25 18.64 -0.46 -9.00
C MET A 25 19.45 -0.97 -10.19
N GLN A 26 18.96 -0.79 -11.41
CA GLN A 26 19.72 -1.07 -12.62
C GLN A 26 21.00 -0.21 -12.70
N TYR A 27 20.92 1.08 -12.36
CA TYR A 27 22.12 1.93 -12.28
C TYR A 27 23.09 1.50 -11.18
N LEU A 28 22.58 1.13 -10.00
CA LEU A 28 23.41 0.67 -8.87
C LEU A 28 24.13 -0.64 -9.22
N VAL A 29 23.43 -1.62 -9.78
CA VAL A 29 24.05 -2.88 -10.21
C VAL A 29 25.07 -2.65 -11.33
N ALA A 30 24.78 -1.76 -12.28
CA ALA A 30 25.74 -1.41 -13.33
C ALA A 30 26.98 -0.72 -12.77
N TYR A 31 26.84 0.08 -11.72
CA TYR A 31 27.95 0.76 -11.05
C TYR A 31 28.79 -0.20 -10.20
N ASP A 32 28.15 -1.01 -9.34
CA ASP A 32 28.82 -1.85 -8.35
C ASP A 32 29.41 -3.14 -8.95
N PHE A 33 28.75 -3.69 -9.98
CA PHE A 33 29.15 -4.98 -10.57
C PHE A 33 29.65 -4.87 -12.01
N ASN A 34 29.59 -3.68 -12.62
CA ASN A 34 29.91 -3.46 -14.03
C ASN A 34 29.11 -4.38 -14.98
N VAL A 35 27.88 -4.72 -14.61
CA VAL A 35 26.96 -5.58 -15.38
C VAL A 35 25.67 -4.82 -15.69
N SER A 36 25.24 -4.90 -16.95
CA SER A 36 23.93 -4.39 -17.37
C SER A 36 22.87 -5.50 -17.26
N ILE A 37 21.92 -5.33 -16.35
CA ILE A 37 20.73 -6.20 -16.22
C ILE A 37 19.47 -5.40 -16.57
N SER A 38 18.47 -6.03 -17.18
CA SER A 38 17.22 -5.33 -17.52
C SER A 38 16.40 -5.04 -16.27
N THR A 39 15.61 -3.97 -16.30
CA THR A 39 14.63 -3.67 -15.24
C THR A 39 13.58 -4.77 -15.08
N SER A 40 13.27 -5.51 -16.15
CA SER A 40 12.40 -6.69 -16.09
C SER A 40 13.03 -7.84 -15.29
N THR A 41 14.34 -8.07 -15.44
CA THR A 41 15.09 -9.09 -14.71
C THR A 41 15.18 -8.74 -13.23
N ILE A 42 15.43 -7.46 -12.92
CA ILE A 42 15.41 -6.95 -11.54
C ILE A 42 14.02 -7.16 -10.92
N SER A 43 12.96 -6.77 -11.63
CA SER A 43 11.58 -6.89 -11.13
C SER A 43 11.18 -8.34 -10.87
N HIS A 44 11.52 -9.26 -11.78
CA HIS A 44 11.31 -10.69 -11.58
C HIS A 44 12.02 -11.20 -10.33
N HIS A 45 13.27 -10.76 -10.11
CA HIS A 45 14.04 -11.22 -8.97
C HIS A 45 13.54 -10.68 -7.63
N ILE A 46 13.09 -9.42 -7.60
CA ILE A 46 12.41 -8.82 -6.46
C ILE A 46 11.13 -9.61 -6.12
N ASN A 47 10.36 -10.02 -7.14
CA ASN A 47 9.17 -10.85 -6.93
C ASN A 47 9.52 -12.24 -6.39
N ASP A 48 10.61 -12.86 -6.85
CA ASP A 48 11.09 -14.16 -6.34
C ASP A 48 11.63 -14.08 -4.89
N MET A 49 12.12 -12.91 -4.47
CA MET A 49 12.59 -12.65 -3.10
C MET A 49 11.44 -12.48 -2.10
N MET A 50 10.22 -12.22 -2.56
CA MET A 50 9.03 -12.21 -1.70
C MET A 50 8.73 -13.66 -1.29
N PRO A 51 8.73 -14.01 0.01
CA PRO A 51 8.60 -15.40 0.41
C PRO A 51 7.24 -15.99 0.03
N SER A 52 7.20 -16.83 -0.99
CA SER A 52 6.14 -17.82 -1.19
C SER A 52 6.41 -19.03 -0.29
N LYS A 53 6.34 -18.86 1.04
CA LYS A 53 6.46 -19.99 1.96
C LYS A 53 5.09 -20.48 2.42
N GLY A 54 4.60 -21.48 1.68
CA GLY A 54 3.45 -22.29 2.06
C GLY A 54 2.48 -22.46 0.90
N ALA A 55 2.06 -23.70 0.65
CA ALA A 55 1.23 -24.08 -0.50
C ALA A 55 -0.15 -23.36 -0.60
N ASN A 56 -0.53 -22.47 0.33
CA ASN A 56 -1.89 -21.94 0.40
C ASN A 56 -2.05 -20.50 0.92
N LEU A 57 -1.00 -19.69 1.09
CA LEU A 57 -1.19 -18.30 1.52
C LEU A 57 -0.23 -17.34 0.82
N GLN A 58 -0.59 -17.01 -0.42
CA GLN A 58 -0.05 -15.83 -1.09
C GLN A 58 -0.93 -14.65 -0.66
N ILE A 59 -0.53 -13.93 0.38
CA ILE A 59 -1.18 -12.67 0.74
C ILE A 59 -0.70 -11.63 -0.28
N GLN A 60 -1.39 -11.57 -1.41
CA GLN A 60 -1.17 -10.51 -2.38
C GLN A 60 -2.00 -9.31 -1.91
N CYS A 61 -1.34 -8.36 -1.24
CA CYS A 61 -1.99 -7.11 -0.89
C CYS A 61 -2.05 -6.26 -2.18
N VAL A 62 -3.25 -6.08 -2.72
CA VAL A 62 -3.50 -5.30 -3.94
C VAL A 62 -4.18 -4.01 -3.54
N VAL A 63 -3.60 -2.87 -3.93
CA VAL A 63 -4.31 -1.60 -3.86
C VAL A 63 -5.13 -1.47 -5.14
N SER A 64 -6.43 -1.66 -5.00
CA SER A 64 -7.41 -1.40 -6.06
C SER A 64 -8.23 -0.19 -5.68
N SER A 65 -8.45 0.72 -6.63
CA SER A 65 -9.45 1.78 -6.49
C SER A 65 -10.90 1.24 -6.58
N ALA A 66 -11.04 -0.06 -6.85
CA ALA A 66 -12.31 -0.72 -7.07
C ALA A 66 -12.88 -1.24 -5.74
N PHE A 67 -14.14 -0.91 -5.47
CA PHE A 67 -14.83 -1.25 -4.24
C PHE A 67 -15.74 -2.47 -4.44
N GLY A 68 -15.58 -3.48 -3.59
CA GLY A 68 -16.43 -4.67 -3.56
C GLY A 68 -15.75 -5.95 -4.06
N VAL A 69 -16.11 -7.08 -3.45
CA VAL A 69 -15.52 -8.40 -3.68
C VAL A 69 -15.57 -8.79 -5.15
N ASP A 70 -16.72 -8.61 -5.80
CA ASP A 70 -16.90 -8.98 -7.21
C ASP A 70 -16.06 -8.12 -8.15
N VAL A 71 -15.85 -6.84 -7.79
CA VAL A 71 -15.01 -5.94 -8.57
C VAL A 71 -13.53 -6.30 -8.42
N VAL A 72 -13.08 -6.62 -7.19
CA VAL A 72 -11.71 -7.14 -6.96
C VAL A 72 -11.48 -8.42 -7.75
N LYS A 73 -12.44 -9.35 -7.75
CA LYS A 73 -12.36 -10.59 -8.53
C LYS A 73 -12.29 -10.36 -10.04
N SER A 74 -12.94 -9.33 -10.54
CA SER A 74 -12.88 -8.98 -11.97
C SER A 74 -11.57 -8.30 -12.39
N SER A 75 -10.71 -7.91 -11.45
CA SER A 75 -9.44 -7.25 -11.76
C SER A 75 -8.41 -8.19 -12.39
N ASP A 76 -7.60 -7.65 -13.31
CA ASP A 76 -6.51 -8.40 -13.96
C ASP A 76 -5.53 -8.98 -12.95
N VAL A 77 -5.25 -8.23 -11.87
CA VAL A 77 -4.34 -8.67 -10.79
C VAL A 77 -4.89 -9.92 -10.11
N TYR A 78 -6.17 -9.93 -9.76
CA TYR A 78 -6.78 -11.09 -9.15
C TYR A 78 -6.82 -12.28 -10.11
N GLN A 79 -7.21 -12.06 -11.37
CA GLN A 79 -7.31 -13.12 -12.38
C GLN A 79 -5.95 -13.76 -12.70
N THR A 80 -4.87 -12.97 -12.65
CA THR A 80 -3.52 -13.46 -12.98
C THR A 80 -2.91 -14.23 -11.81
N ASP A 81 -3.01 -13.70 -10.60
CA ASP A 81 -2.17 -14.15 -9.47
C ASP A 81 -2.95 -14.78 -8.31
N SER A 82 -4.27 -14.55 -8.25
CA SER A 82 -5.11 -14.92 -7.10
C SER A 82 -6.41 -15.64 -7.48
N ALA A 83 -6.55 -16.08 -8.73
CA ALA A 83 -7.72 -16.79 -9.21
C ALA A 83 -7.99 -18.06 -8.36
N GLY A 84 -9.26 -18.25 -7.98
CA GLY A 84 -9.69 -19.38 -7.14
C GLY A 84 -9.38 -19.24 -5.63
N LYS A 85 -8.65 -18.21 -5.19
CA LYS A 85 -8.39 -17.98 -3.75
C LYS A 85 -9.57 -17.27 -3.08
N LYS A 86 -9.65 -17.34 -1.75
CA LYS A 86 -10.60 -16.54 -0.97
C LYS A 86 -10.08 -15.12 -0.80
N ILE A 87 -10.97 -14.14 -0.79
CA ILE A 87 -10.63 -12.76 -0.44
C ILE A 87 -10.72 -12.63 1.08
N VAL A 88 -9.68 -12.10 1.70
CA VAL A 88 -9.63 -11.83 3.14
C VAL A 88 -9.64 -10.32 3.33
N VAL A 89 -10.62 -9.81 4.08
CA VAL A 89 -10.71 -8.40 4.46
C VAL A 89 -10.38 -8.27 5.94
N VAL A 90 -9.38 -7.46 6.25
CA VAL A 90 -8.89 -7.25 7.62
C VAL A 90 -9.37 -5.88 8.11
N PHE A 91 -10.03 -5.86 9.25
CA PHE A 91 -10.49 -4.64 9.92
C PHE A 91 -9.72 -4.39 11.21
N ASP A 92 -9.50 -3.12 11.51
CA ASP A 92 -9.21 -2.68 12.86
C ASP A 92 -10.50 -2.66 13.71
N ASN A 93 -10.40 -2.15 14.94
CA ASN A 93 -11.52 -2.04 15.87
C ASN A 93 -12.17 -0.65 15.88
N ALA A 94 -12.05 0.13 14.79
CA ALA A 94 -12.70 1.44 14.71
C ALA A 94 -14.24 1.31 14.84
N PRO A 95 -14.93 2.26 15.48
CA PRO A 95 -16.39 2.21 15.65
C PRO A 95 -17.16 2.08 14.33
N ALA A 96 -16.62 2.63 13.24
CA ALA A 96 -17.22 2.54 11.90
C ALA A 96 -17.31 1.10 11.37
N HIS A 97 -16.53 0.18 11.91
CA HIS A 97 -16.49 -1.22 11.46
C HIS A 97 -17.35 -2.14 12.33
N ASN A 98 -17.95 -1.68 13.43
CA ASN A 98 -18.54 -2.54 14.48
C ASN A 98 -19.69 -3.47 14.04
N GLN A 99 -20.29 -3.23 12.88
CA GLN A 99 -21.44 -3.98 12.35
C GLN A 99 -21.13 -4.74 11.06
N THR A 100 -19.89 -4.69 10.57
CA THR A 100 -19.55 -5.20 9.23
C THR A 100 -19.91 -6.68 9.05
N GLU A 101 -19.65 -7.53 10.04
CA GLU A 101 -19.96 -8.97 9.97
C GLU A 101 -21.47 -9.27 9.95
N VAL A 102 -22.28 -8.35 10.47
CA VAL A 102 -23.75 -8.48 10.48
C VAL A 102 -24.35 -8.00 9.15
N LEU A 103 -23.75 -6.94 8.57
CA LEU A 103 -24.27 -6.30 7.36
C LEU A 103 -23.78 -6.97 6.07
N VAL A 104 -22.63 -7.66 6.11
CA VAL A 104 -22.09 -8.38 4.95
C VAL A 104 -22.77 -9.73 4.81
N ALA A 105 -23.41 -9.97 3.67
CA ALA A 105 -24.00 -11.26 3.35
C ALA A 105 -22.95 -12.38 3.40
N PRO A 106 -23.25 -13.56 3.97
CA PRO A 106 -22.34 -14.69 3.99
C PRO A 106 -21.93 -15.10 2.57
N ARG A 107 -20.63 -15.34 2.36
CA ARG A 107 -20.09 -15.85 1.09
C ARG A 107 -18.94 -16.82 1.36
N ASP A 108 -18.87 -17.90 0.59
CA ASP A 108 -17.81 -18.92 0.74
C ASP A 108 -16.42 -18.42 0.30
N ASP A 109 -16.41 -17.37 -0.52
CA ASP A 109 -15.25 -16.77 -1.15
C ASP A 109 -14.69 -15.54 -0.40
N LEU A 110 -15.31 -15.17 0.73
CA LEU A 110 -14.96 -14.01 1.53
C LEU A 110 -14.71 -14.41 2.99
N VAL A 111 -13.63 -13.90 3.56
CA VAL A 111 -13.31 -14.04 4.99
C VAL A 111 -13.13 -12.64 5.57
N LEU A 112 -13.82 -12.36 6.67
CA LEU A 112 -13.65 -11.12 7.42
C LEU A 112 -12.82 -11.43 8.67
N LEU A 113 -11.74 -10.68 8.88
CA LEU A 113 -10.87 -10.79 10.05
C LEU A 113 -10.85 -9.48 10.82
N ARG A 114 -10.76 -9.57 12.14
CA ARG A 114 -10.47 -8.42 13.01
C ARG A 114 -9.09 -8.56 13.62
N LEU A 115 -8.36 -7.46 13.61
CA LEU A 115 -7.14 -7.32 14.37
C LEU A 115 -7.45 -7.22 15.86
N GLY A 116 -6.48 -7.62 16.69
CA GLY A 116 -6.57 -7.40 18.13
C GLY A 116 -6.61 -5.89 18.45
N PRO A 117 -7.17 -5.49 19.61
CA PRO A 117 -7.07 -4.10 20.07
C PRO A 117 -5.61 -3.62 20.09
N TYR A 118 -5.40 -2.35 19.77
CA TYR A 118 -4.07 -1.68 19.83
C TYR A 118 -2.97 -2.37 19.01
N SER A 119 -3.32 -3.00 17.88
CA SER A 119 -2.34 -3.68 17.00
C SER A 119 -2.14 -3.04 15.62
N PRO A 120 -1.86 -1.72 15.53
CA PRO A 120 -1.68 -1.04 14.23
C PRO A 120 -0.45 -1.55 13.48
N MET A 121 0.57 -2.07 14.16
CA MET A 121 1.75 -2.68 13.55
C MET A 121 1.40 -3.94 12.71
N CYS A 122 0.29 -4.61 13.04
CA CYS A 122 -0.23 -5.75 12.29
C CYS A 122 -1.15 -5.30 11.14
N ASN A 123 -1.37 -4.01 10.96
CA ASN A 123 -2.24 -3.45 9.92
C ASN A 123 -1.40 -2.79 8.80
N PRO A 124 -1.17 -3.47 7.66
CA PRO A 124 -0.27 -2.96 6.62
C PRO A 124 -0.77 -1.64 5.99
N ILE A 125 -2.08 -1.33 6.06
CA ILE A 125 -2.62 -0.09 5.50
C ILE A 125 -2.16 1.16 6.26
N GLU A 126 -1.82 1.04 7.55
CA GLU A 126 -1.39 2.17 8.38
C GLU A 126 -0.12 2.82 7.82
N ASN A 127 0.82 1.98 7.37
CA ASN A 127 2.06 2.48 6.77
C ASN A 127 1.83 3.04 5.37
N CYS A 128 0.95 2.43 4.57
CA CYS A 128 0.54 2.99 3.27
C CYS A 128 -0.10 4.37 3.45
N PHE A 129 -0.94 4.55 4.46
CA PHE A 129 -1.53 5.85 4.80
C PHE A 129 -0.51 6.85 5.30
N SER A 130 0.50 6.43 6.07
CA SER A 130 1.59 7.31 6.48
C SER A 130 2.35 7.88 5.27
N VAL A 131 2.64 7.04 4.27
CA VAL A 131 3.27 7.47 3.01
C VAL A 131 2.35 8.38 2.21
N LEU A 132 1.07 8.02 2.05
CA LEU A 132 0.09 8.85 1.33
C LEU A 132 -0.04 10.23 2.00
N LYS A 133 -0.15 10.27 3.33
CA LYS A 133 -0.20 11.52 4.10
C LYS A 133 1.04 12.38 3.86
N ALA A 134 2.24 11.79 3.77
CA ALA A 134 3.45 12.54 3.48
C ALA A 134 3.40 13.20 2.09
N HIS A 135 2.98 12.46 1.06
CA HIS A 135 2.81 13.01 -0.29
C HIS A 135 1.73 14.09 -0.35
N VAL A 136 0.58 13.87 0.30
CA VAL A 136 -0.50 14.87 0.38
C VAL A 136 0.00 16.14 1.09
N LYS A 137 0.75 16.02 2.20
CA LYS A 137 1.33 17.18 2.89
C LYS A 137 2.30 17.96 1.98
N GLN A 138 3.15 17.28 1.22
CA GLN A 138 4.05 17.91 0.25
C GLN A 138 3.27 18.65 -0.84
N TYR A 139 2.24 18.02 -1.41
CA TYR A 139 1.38 18.64 -2.40
C TYR A 139 0.67 19.88 -1.86
N LEU A 140 0.08 19.79 -0.66
CA LEU A 140 -0.60 20.92 -0.01
C LEU A 140 0.35 22.07 0.33
N ALA A 141 1.62 21.78 0.64
CA ALA A 141 2.63 22.81 0.86
C ALA A 141 2.92 23.60 -0.43
N LEU A 142 2.90 22.95 -1.60
CA LEU A 142 3.02 23.62 -2.90
C LEU A 142 1.75 24.42 -3.24
N MET A 143 0.58 23.92 -2.86
CA MET A 143 -0.72 24.59 -3.09
C MET A 143 -1.12 25.56 -1.96
N ARG A 144 -0.15 26.05 -1.18
CA ARG A 144 -0.41 26.88 0.01
C ARG A 144 -1.21 28.15 -0.33
N GLU A 145 -0.94 28.79 -1.46
CA GLU A 145 -1.67 29.98 -1.88
C GLU A 145 -3.16 29.67 -2.13
N GLU A 146 -3.44 28.57 -2.83
CA GLU A 146 -4.81 28.10 -3.09
C GLU A 146 -5.58 27.77 -1.80
N MET A 147 -4.87 27.33 -0.76
CA MET A 147 -5.44 27.01 0.54
C MET A 147 -5.84 28.24 1.38
N VAL A 148 -5.19 29.39 1.14
CA VAL A 148 -5.31 30.62 1.94
C VAL A 148 -6.13 31.70 1.26
N GLN A 149 -6.18 31.73 -0.08
CA GLN A 149 -6.86 32.78 -0.82
C GLN A 149 -8.40 32.72 -0.67
N PRO A 150 -9.07 33.86 -0.41
CA PRO A 150 -10.52 33.97 -0.50
C PRO A 150 -10.97 33.70 -1.94
N ARG A 151 -11.85 32.72 -2.15
CA ARG A 151 -12.27 32.33 -3.50
C ARG A 151 -13.52 33.06 -3.96
N GLU A 152 -13.47 33.54 -5.20
CA GLU A 152 -14.60 34.10 -5.94
C GLU A 152 -15.46 33.01 -6.60
N GLN A 153 -15.00 31.76 -6.59
CA GLN A 153 -15.70 30.64 -7.22
C GLN A 153 -17.07 30.39 -6.57
N LEU A 154 -18.07 30.26 -7.44
CA LEU A 154 -19.42 29.88 -7.06
C LEU A 154 -19.55 28.35 -7.06
N ASP A 155 -20.37 27.82 -6.17
CA ASP A 155 -20.80 26.43 -6.20
C ASP A 155 -21.80 26.18 -7.35
N ASN A 156 -22.25 24.93 -7.49
CA ASN A 156 -23.22 24.53 -8.54
C ASN A 156 -24.57 25.25 -8.42
N ASN A 157 -24.83 25.92 -7.30
CA ASN A 157 -26.05 26.66 -7.00
C ASN A 157 -25.85 28.19 -7.09
N GLY A 158 -24.68 28.65 -7.58
CA GLY A 158 -24.38 30.07 -7.74
C GLY A 158 -24.04 30.79 -6.44
N LYS A 159 -23.79 30.08 -5.34
CA LYS A 159 -23.38 30.66 -4.05
C LYS A 159 -21.87 30.65 -3.91
N ARG A 160 -21.30 31.67 -3.26
CA ARG A 160 -19.86 31.66 -2.94
C ARG A 160 -19.50 30.42 -2.13
N MET A 161 -18.52 29.68 -2.64
CA MET A 161 -18.02 28.46 -2.01
C MET A 161 -17.41 28.78 -0.65
N SER A 162 -17.71 27.97 0.36
CA SER A 162 -17.12 28.18 1.69
C SER A 162 -15.62 27.84 1.68
N MET A 163 -14.87 28.40 2.64
CA MET A 163 -13.46 28.02 2.85
C MET A 163 -13.31 26.52 3.16
N THR A 164 -14.25 25.94 3.92
CA THR A 164 -14.25 24.52 4.26
C THR A 164 -14.42 23.65 3.01
N GLU A 165 -15.39 23.97 2.16
CA GLU A 165 -15.65 23.23 0.92
C GLU A 165 -14.48 23.34 -0.05
N SER A 166 -13.92 24.56 -0.20
CA SER A 166 -12.74 24.78 -1.04
C SER A 166 -11.54 23.95 -0.59
N ARG A 167 -11.30 23.88 0.72
CA ARG A 167 -10.23 23.05 1.31
C ARG A 167 -10.51 21.56 1.13
N MET A 168 -11.77 21.13 1.24
CA MET A 168 -12.15 19.74 1.00
C MET A 168 -11.88 19.33 -0.45
N LYS A 169 -12.27 20.15 -1.43
CA LYS A 169 -11.97 19.91 -2.86
C LYS A 169 -10.47 19.88 -3.14
N LEU A 170 -9.69 20.76 -2.50
CA LEU A 170 -8.24 20.74 -2.60
C LEU A 170 -7.65 19.46 -2.03
N LEU A 171 -8.15 18.99 -0.88
CA LEU A 171 -7.71 17.75 -0.24
C LEU A 171 -8.07 16.52 -1.08
N GLU A 172 -9.27 16.47 -1.65
CA GLU A 172 -9.71 15.42 -2.57
C GLU A 172 -8.80 15.36 -3.81
N ARG A 173 -8.51 16.52 -4.41
CA ARG A 173 -7.57 16.61 -5.53
C ARG A 173 -6.16 16.16 -5.13
N ALA A 174 -5.69 16.57 -3.96
CA ALA A 174 -4.38 16.15 -3.44
C ALA A 174 -4.33 14.63 -3.26
N ALA A 175 -5.36 14.02 -2.67
CA ALA A 175 -5.46 12.57 -2.53
C ALA A 175 -5.43 11.87 -3.90
N HIS A 176 -6.19 12.36 -4.88
CA HIS A 176 -6.23 11.80 -6.23
C HIS A 176 -4.87 11.88 -6.94
N VAL A 177 -4.20 13.04 -6.88
CA VAL A 177 -2.87 13.24 -7.47
C VAL A 177 -1.80 12.39 -6.78
N CYS A 178 -1.92 12.19 -5.45
CA CYS A 178 -0.92 11.46 -4.68
C CYS A 178 -1.15 9.94 -4.65
N MET A 179 -2.37 9.45 -4.92
CA MET A 179 -2.70 8.03 -4.87
C MET A 179 -1.79 7.14 -5.76
N PRO A 180 -1.42 7.54 -6.99
CA PRO A 180 -0.50 6.75 -7.83
C PRO A 180 0.89 6.54 -7.22
N ASN A 181 1.29 7.33 -6.21
CA ASN A 181 2.56 7.13 -5.50
C ASN A 181 2.50 5.92 -4.55
N ILE A 182 1.31 5.40 -4.22
CA ILE A 182 1.14 4.15 -3.48
C ILE A 182 1.29 3.00 -4.47
N MET A 183 2.54 2.72 -4.84
CA MET A 183 2.88 1.67 -5.79
C MET A 183 2.64 0.27 -5.20
N GLN A 184 2.35 -0.71 -6.05
CA GLN A 184 2.18 -2.10 -5.65
C GLN A 184 3.35 -2.65 -4.82
N GLN A 185 4.59 -2.24 -5.15
CA GLN A 185 5.79 -2.61 -4.39
C GLN A 185 5.79 -2.08 -2.95
N LEU A 186 5.28 -0.87 -2.72
CA LEU A 186 5.14 -0.30 -1.38
C LEU A 186 4.15 -1.11 -0.56
N VAL A 187 3.03 -1.49 -1.18
CA VAL A 187 1.97 -2.25 -0.53
C VAL A 187 2.47 -3.63 -0.10
N LEU A 188 3.21 -4.31 -0.97
CA LEU A 188 3.87 -5.58 -0.65
C LEU A 188 4.89 -5.42 0.47
N LYS A 189 5.67 -4.33 0.48
CA LYS A 189 6.59 -4.03 1.59
C LYS A 189 5.85 -3.90 2.94
N MET A 190 4.71 -3.20 2.95
CA MET A 190 3.97 -2.99 4.20
C MET A 190 3.28 -4.26 4.70
N GLU A 191 2.87 -5.14 3.78
CA GLU A 191 2.39 -6.49 4.11
C GLU A 191 3.49 -7.32 4.78
N LEU A 192 4.69 -7.39 4.17
CA LEU A 192 5.83 -8.12 4.75
C LEU A 192 6.21 -7.59 6.12
N HIS A 193 6.20 -6.26 6.29
CA HIS A 193 6.47 -5.63 7.58
C HIS A 193 5.41 -6.01 8.63
N ALA A 194 4.12 -5.92 8.29
CA ALA A 194 3.04 -6.31 9.18
C ALA A 194 3.10 -7.80 9.56
N ARG A 195 3.48 -8.67 8.61
CA ARG A 195 3.67 -10.11 8.84
C ARG A 195 4.70 -10.38 9.92
N ASP A 196 5.81 -9.64 9.94
CA ASP A 196 6.86 -9.86 10.94
C ASP A 196 6.35 -9.53 12.35
N PHE A 197 5.48 -8.52 12.52
CA PHE A 197 4.77 -8.28 13.77
C PHE A 197 3.74 -9.35 14.10
N VAL A 198 3.01 -9.87 13.12
CA VAL A 198 2.10 -11.01 13.35
C VAL A 198 2.89 -12.22 13.86
N HIS A 199 4.08 -12.49 13.31
CA HIS A 199 4.94 -13.56 13.80
C HIS A 199 5.47 -13.31 15.21
N ALA A 200 5.86 -12.06 15.53
CA ALA A 200 6.26 -11.69 16.88
C ALA A 200 5.10 -11.88 17.88
N ALA A 201 3.89 -11.49 17.50
CA ALA A 201 2.68 -11.69 18.29
C ALA A 201 2.41 -13.19 18.56
N ILE A 202 2.57 -14.06 17.56
CA ILE A 202 2.44 -15.52 17.72
C ILE A 202 3.46 -16.07 18.73
N ARG A 203 4.68 -15.52 18.74
CA ARG A 203 5.74 -15.89 19.69
C ARG A 203 5.62 -15.22 21.06
N MET A 204 4.58 -14.41 21.28
CA MET A 204 4.39 -13.62 22.49
C MET A 204 5.57 -12.69 22.79
N GLU A 205 6.23 -12.19 21.74
CA GLU A 205 7.31 -11.22 21.85
C GLU A 205 6.74 -9.83 22.13
N ASP A 206 7.49 -9.03 22.90
CA ASP A 206 7.14 -7.63 23.10
C ASP A 206 7.31 -6.86 21.79
N MET A 207 6.33 -6.04 21.44
CA MET A 207 6.31 -5.28 20.19
C MET A 207 6.15 -3.80 20.50
N GLN A 208 7.02 -2.98 19.92
CA GLN A 208 6.94 -1.53 20.12
C GLN A 208 5.73 -0.94 19.38
N TYR A 209 5.00 -0.08 20.09
CA TYR A 209 3.89 0.67 19.53
C TYR A 209 4.39 2.01 18.98
N GLY A 210 4.39 2.15 17.65
CA GLY A 210 4.69 3.41 16.96
C GLY A 210 6.18 3.77 16.92
N MET A 211 6.62 4.31 15.80
CA MET A 211 7.78 5.21 15.68
C MET A 211 7.28 6.59 15.26
#